data_AF-A0A949XD10-F1
#
_entry.id   AF-A0A949XD10-F1
#
_cell.length_a   1.000
_cell.length_b   1.000
_cell.length_c   1.000
_cell.angle_alpha   90.00
_cell.angle_beta   90.00
_cell.angle_gamma   90.00
#
_symmetry.space_group_name_H-M   'P 1'
#
loop_
_entity.id
_entity.type
_entity.pdbx_description
1 polymer ?
#
loop_
_entity_poly.entity_id
_entity_poly.type
_entity_poly.pdbx_seq_one_letter_code
_entity_poly.pdbx_strand_id
1 'polypeptide(L)'
;MTIERCDLPISHLPLGGILWAAMIVVVIDAAGCAAPAMLAPMAMQAGEMAGVAALNAAGGNAHLDNTVDPAEKEESCDQLQLGVSGTIEFQMADNSPAAWRELQLGGSADAPKWQAVADERSDAAGWRPLANLHMMRFAPPLQQVLKDGKRNYLAYAPAEPRTSIEQEQLVALIADFGGGVGTFQWNERAYQYSLVNRLPCFPGPVVVVGQTRG
;
A
#
# COMPACT_ATOMS: atom_id res chain seq x y z
N MET A 1 43.70 -16.87 14.20
CA MET A 1 42.33 -16.32 14.17
C MET A 1 41.40 -17.52 14.27
N THR A 2 40.89 -17.78 15.47
CA THR A 2 40.17 -19.00 15.82
C THR A 2 38.71 -18.64 15.92
N ILE A 3 37.87 -19.27 15.09
CA ILE A 3 36.44 -18.99 15.01
C ILE A 3 35.74 -19.93 15.99
N GLU A 4 35.32 -19.40 17.14
CA GLU A 4 34.44 -20.09 18.08
C GLU A 4 33.03 -20.22 17.47
N ARG A 5 32.54 -21.47 17.41
CA ARG A 5 31.16 -21.80 17.06
C ARG A 5 30.34 -21.83 18.35
N CYS A 6 29.32 -21.00 18.45
CA CYS A 6 28.32 -21.09 19.50
C CYS A 6 27.25 -22.13 19.10
N ASP A 7 27.35 -23.32 19.68
CA ASP A 7 26.27 -24.30 19.76
C ASP A 7 25.18 -23.77 20.72
N LEU A 8 23.94 -23.68 20.25
CA LEU A 8 22.77 -23.36 21.08
C LEU A 8 22.04 -24.66 21.47
N PRO A 9 21.71 -24.86 22.76
CA PRO A 9 21.03 -26.06 23.22
C PRO A 9 19.54 -26.05 22.86
N ILE A 10 19.12 -27.07 22.12
CA ILE A 10 17.72 -27.42 21.86
C ILE A 10 17.09 -27.86 23.19
N SER A 11 16.23 -27.03 23.76
CA SER A 11 15.48 -27.34 24.98
C SER A 11 14.12 -27.94 24.61
N HIS A 12 13.92 -29.17 25.03
CA HIS A 12 12.71 -29.97 24.88
C HIS A 12 11.66 -29.49 25.89
N LEU A 13 10.46 -29.11 25.44
CA LEU A 13 9.34 -28.79 26.33
C LEU A 13 8.43 -30.01 26.49
N PRO A 14 8.09 -30.41 27.74
CA PRO A 14 7.16 -31.50 27.98
C PRO A 14 5.71 -31.07 27.83
N LEU A 15 4.93 -31.93 27.19
CA LEU A 15 3.47 -31.97 27.25
C LEU A 15 3.04 -32.27 28.70
N GLY A 16 2.49 -31.26 29.37
CA GLY A 16 1.90 -31.40 30.71
C GLY A 16 0.71 -30.46 30.83
N GLY A 17 -0.49 -31.00 30.67
CA GLY A 17 -1.73 -30.27 30.95
C GLY A 17 -1.84 -29.92 32.43
N ILE A 18 -2.62 -28.87 32.73
CA ILE A 18 -3.38 -28.69 33.97
C ILE A 18 -4.37 -27.54 33.71
N LEU A 19 -5.65 -27.82 33.95
CA LEU A 19 -6.71 -26.86 34.20
C LEU A 19 -6.32 -25.95 35.39
N TRP A 20 -6.36 -24.63 35.22
CA TRP A 20 -6.70 -23.71 36.30
C TRP A 20 -7.65 -22.64 35.78
N ALA A 21 -8.88 -22.72 36.25
CA ALA A 21 -9.82 -21.62 36.25
C ALA A 21 -9.31 -20.52 37.18
N ALA A 22 -9.28 -19.27 36.71
CA ALA A 22 -9.19 -18.10 37.57
C ALA A 22 -10.15 -17.03 37.02
N MET A 23 -11.27 -16.89 37.72
CA MET A 23 -12.18 -15.76 37.66
C MET A 23 -11.41 -14.45 37.80
N ILE A 24 -11.61 -13.52 36.88
CA ILE A 24 -11.40 -12.09 37.15
C ILE A 24 -12.79 -11.46 37.24
N VAL A 25 -13.19 -11.17 38.48
CA VAL A 25 -14.32 -10.30 38.83
C VAL A 25 -13.84 -8.87 38.67
N VAL A 26 -14.40 -8.12 37.72
CA VAL A 26 -14.23 -6.66 37.67
C VAL A 26 -15.44 -6.04 38.35
N VAL A 27 -15.18 -5.36 39.46
CA VAL A 27 -16.14 -4.60 40.26
C VAL A 27 -16.60 -3.39 39.46
N ILE A 28 -17.92 -3.23 39.36
CA ILE A 28 -18.60 -2.08 38.74
C ILE A 28 -18.73 -1.03 39.84
N ASP A 29 -17.85 -0.03 39.86
CA ASP A 29 -18.07 1.16 40.68
C ASP A 29 -19.00 2.14 39.95
N ALA A 30 -20.27 2.10 40.36
CA ALA A 30 -21.26 3.11 40.03
C ALA A 30 -21.11 4.31 40.98
N ALA A 31 -20.39 5.35 40.55
CA ALA A 31 -20.43 6.65 41.18
C ALA A 31 -20.99 7.67 40.17
N GLY A 32 -22.29 7.95 40.30
CA GLY A 32 -22.99 8.94 39.50
C GLY A 32 -22.63 10.37 39.93
N CYS A 33 -22.14 11.15 38.98
CA CYS A 33 -22.33 12.59 38.95
C CYS A 33 -23.24 12.92 37.77
N ALA A 34 -24.46 13.36 38.07
CA ALA A 34 -25.36 13.93 37.10
C ALA A 34 -24.81 15.29 36.63
N ALA A 35 -24.36 15.35 35.38
CA ALA A 35 -24.18 16.59 34.63
C ALA A 35 -24.92 16.42 33.29
N PRO A 36 -26.04 17.13 33.05
CA PRO A 36 -26.69 17.14 31.76
C PRO A 36 -25.99 18.14 30.84
N ALA A 37 -25.89 17.76 29.56
CA ALA A 37 -25.29 18.51 28.45
C ALA A 37 -23.75 18.60 28.46
N MET A 38 -23.12 17.84 27.57
CA MET A 38 -22.25 18.35 26.49
C MET A 38 -21.54 17.18 25.79
N LEU A 39 -21.67 17.15 24.45
CA LEU A 39 -20.67 16.72 23.46
C LEU A 39 -20.23 15.23 23.44
N ALA A 40 -20.24 14.69 22.22
CA ALA A 40 -19.86 13.32 21.89
C ALA A 40 -18.44 12.93 22.38
N PRO A 41 -18.23 11.72 22.91
CA PRO A 41 -16.89 11.21 23.15
C PRO A 41 -16.33 10.64 21.83
N MET A 42 -15.72 11.52 21.04
CA MET A 42 -14.78 11.15 19.99
C MET A 42 -13.42 11.74 20.38
N ALA A 43 -12.68 11.06 21.25
CA ALA A 43 -11.23 11.27 21.52
C ALA A 43 -10.85 10.29 22.66
N MET A 44 -9.72 9.60 22.73
CA MET A 44 -8.36 9.96 22.35
C MET A 44 -7.53 8.69 22.09
N GLN A 45 -7.23 8.41 20.83
CA GLN A 45 -5.95 7.83 20.41
C GLN A 45 -5.53 8.59 19.15
N ALA A 46 -5.25 9.88 19.34
CA ALA A 46 -4.80 10.80 18.30
C ALA A 46 -3.82 11.82 18.90
N GLY A 47 -2.84 11.34 19.65
CA GLY A 47 -1.49 11.92 19.63
C GLY A 47 -0.63 10.77 19.13
N GLU A 48 0.00 10.80 17.96
CA GLU A 48 0.91 11.82 17.46
C GLU A 48 0.87 11.95 15.91
N MET A 49 -0.24 11.61 15.24
CA MET A 49 -0.33 11.68 13.76
C MET A 49 -1.10 12.91 13.22
N ALA A 50 -1.26 13.98 13.99
CA ALA A 50 -1.95 15.19 13.53
C ALA A 50 -1.06 16.14 12.69
N GLY A 51 0.25 15.89 12.61
CA GLY A 51 1.19 16.73 11.85
C GLY A 51 1.21 16.49 10.35
N VAL A 52 0.80 15.31 9.87
CA VAL A 52 0.96 14.92 8.45
C VAL A 52 -0.36 14.98 7.68
N ALA A 53 -1.51 14.89 8.37
CA ALA A 53 -2.81 14.89 7.70
C ALA A 53 -3.28 16.27 7.22
N ALA A 54 -2.87 17.37 7.88
CA ALA A 54 -3.31 18.72 7.52
C ALA A 54 -2.63 19.28 6.26
N LEU A 55 -1.45 18.77 5.88
CA LEU A 55 -0.78 19.14 4.63
C LEU A 55 -1.42 18.46 3.40
N ASN A 56 -2.04 17.29 3.58
CA ASN A 56 -2.60 16.50 2.48
C ASN A 56 -3.96 17.01 1.98
N ALA A 57 -4.70 17.80 2.77
CA ALA A 57 -6.00 18.34 2.36
C ALA A 57 -5.90 19.56 1.43
N ALA A 58 -4.72 20.21 1.33
CA ALA A 58 -4.51 21.39 0.50
C ALA A 58 -3.69 21.12 -0.79
N GLY A 59 -3.02 19.97 -0.91
CA GLY A 59 -2.12 19.66 -2.03
C GLY A 59 -2.36 18.33 -2.75
N GLY A 60 -3.39 17.56 -2.39
CA GLY A 60 -3.60 16.18 -2.85
C GLY A 60 -4.28 16.04 -4.21
N ASN A 61 -3.76 16.69 -5.25
CA ASN A 61 -3.87 16.16 -6.60
C ASN A 61 -2.44 15.85 -7.01
N ALA A 62 -2.16 14.64 -7.50
CA ALA A 62 -0.91 14.30 -8.17
C ALA A 62 -0.74 15.23 -9.40
N HIS A 63 -0.28 16.44 -9.15
CA HIS A 63 -0.15 17.55 -10.07
C HIS A 63 1.30 17.59 -10.53
N LEU A 64 1.77 16.48 -11.10
CA LEU A 64 2.79 16.57 -12.15
C LEU A 64 2.11 17.08 -13.44
N ASP A 65 1.36 18.17 -13.32
CA ASP A 65 0.96 18.97 -14.47
C ASP A 65 2.20 19.71 -14.96
N ASN A 66 2.18 20.19 -16.20
CA ASN A 66 3.30 20.90 -16.82
C ASN A 66 3.62 22.26 -16.17
N THR A 67 3.05 22.54 -15.00
CA THR A 67 3.18 23.76 -14.21
C THR A 67 4.26 23.66 -13.13
N VAL A 68 4.71 22.45 -12.78
CA VAL A 68 5.82 22.21 -11.85
C VAL A 68 7.15 22.52 -12.56
N ASP A 69 8.09 23.11 -11.82
CA ASP A 69 9.43 23.36 -12.34
C ASP A 69 10.08 22.05 -12.81
N PRO A 70 10.67 22.01 -14.02
CA PRO A 70 11.29 20.79 -14.54
C PRO A 70 12.36 20.21 -13.61
N ALA A 71 13.09 21.03 -12.84
CA ALA A 71 14.10 20.56 -11.89
C ALA A 71 13.48 19.86 -10.68
N GLU A 72 12.39 20.41 -10.13
CA GLU A 72 11.65 19.78 -9.03
C GLU A 72 11.04 18.44 -9.46
N LYS A 73 10.56 18.38 -10.72
CA LYS A 73 10.06 17.15 -11.32
C LYS A 73 11.17 16.11 -11.47
N GLU A 74 12.36 16.50 -11.90
CA GLU A 74 13.51 15.59 -12.02
C GLU A 74 13.91 15.03 -10.65
N GLU A 75 14.01 15.88 -9.63
CA GLU A 75 14.31 15.45 -8.26
C GLU A 75 13.26 14.48 -7.69
N SER A 76 11.96 14.76 -7.85
CA SER A 76 10.89 13.84 -7.46
C SER A 76 11.00 12.50 -8.18
N CYS A 77 11.33 12.52 -9.48
CA CYS A 77 11.52 11.29 -10.24
C CYS A 77 12.74 10.48 -9.78
N ASP A 78 13.82 11.12 -9.36
CA ASP A 78 14.98 10.44 -8.78
C ASP A 78 14.64 9.83 -7.41
N GLN A 79 13.89 10.54 -6.56
CA GLN A 79 13.43 10.03 -5.27
C GLN A 79 12.52 8.81 -5.44
N LEU A 80 11.64 8.81 -6.43
CA LEU A 80 10.78 7.66 -6.74
C LEU A 80 11.60 6.40 -7.06
N GLN A 81 12.80 6.52 -7.66
CA GLN A 81 13.66 5.37 -7.93
C GLN A 81 14.24 4.74 -6.65
N LEU A 82 14.41 5.55 -5.60
CA LEU A 82 14.99 5.11 -4.33
C LEU A 82 13.95 4.41 -3.44
N GLY A 83 12.70 4.85 -3.49
CA GLY A 83 11.63 4.44 -2.58
C GLY A 83 10.37 3.95 -3.30
N VAL A 84 10.51 3.09 -4.32
CA VAL A 84 9.36 2.63 -5.13
C VAL A 84 8.30 1.95 -4.25
N SER A 85 7.13 2.59 -4.16
CA SER A 85 5.93 2.00 -3.56
C SER A 85 5.41 0.84 -4.42
N GLY A 86 4.78 -0.15 -3.78
CA GLY A 86 4.15 -1.26 -4.51
C GLY A 86 3.09 -0.72 -5.46
N THR A 87 3.15 -1.10 -6.74
CA THR A 87 2.25 -0.56 -7.77
C THR A 87 1.52 -1.68 -8.51
N ILE A 88 0.21 -1.53 -8.70
CA ILE A 88 -0.66 -2.48 -9.40
C ILE A 88 -1.32 -1.77 -10.58
N GLU A 89 -1.36 -2.41 -11.74
CA GLU A 89 -2.19 -1.99 -12.88
C GLU A 89 -3.45 -2.84 -12.95
N PHE A 90 -4.60 -2.20 -13.17
CA PHE A 90 -5.88 -2.85 -13.40
C PHE A 90 -6.28 -2.83 -14.87
N GLN A 91 -6.78 -3.96 -15.33
CA GLN A 91 -7.48 -4.11 -16.60
C GLN A 91 -8.98 -4.29 -16.34
N MET A 92 -9.73 -3.22 -16.58
CA MET A 92 -11.19 -3.19 -16.52
C MET A 92 -11.70 -2.90 -17.94
N ALA A 93 -11.83 -3.94 -18.76
CA ALA A 93 -12.29 -3.83 -20.14
C ALA A 93 -13.63 -4.53 -20.32
N ASP A 94 -14.55 -3.91 -21.08
CA ASP A 94 -15.93 -4.38 -21.25
C ASP A 94 -16.04 -5.83 -21.75
N ASN A 95 -15.03 -6.28 -22.51
CA ASN A 95 -15.00 -7.60 -23.16
C ASN A 95 -13.82 -8.48 -22.70
N SER A 96 -13.19 -8.17 -21.57
CA SER A 96 -12.14 -9.02 -21.01
C SER A 96 -12.36 -9.24 -19.52
N PRO A 97 -12.04 -10.43 -18.99
CA PRO A 97 -12.11 -10.65 -17.55
C PRO A 97 -11.30 -9.58 -16.81
N ALA A 98 -11.88 -9.04 -15.74
CA ALA A 98 -11.17 -8.08 -14.92
C ALA A 98 -9.88 -8.73 -14.37
N ALA A 99 -8.76 -8.06 -14.59
CA ALA A 99 -7.45 -8.56 -14.23
C ALA A 99 -6.59 -7.48 -13.60
N TRP A 100 -5.53 -7.90 -12.93
CA TRP A 100 -4.53 -7.02 -12.35
C TRP A 100 -3.14 -7.61 -12.53
N ARG A 101 -2.13 -6.75 -12.45
CA ARG A 101 -0.72 -7.16 -12.42
C ARG A 101 0.11 -6.23 -11.57
N GLU A 102 1.18 -6.76 -10.99
CA GLU A 102 2.16 -5.94 -10.27
C GLU A 102 3.11 -5.27 -11.25
N LEU A 103 3.47 -4.03 -10.94
CA LEU A 103 4.47 -3.26 -11.65
C LEU A 103 5.65 -2.98 -10.72
N GLN A 104 6.84 -3.04 -11.28
CA GLN A 104 8.08 -2.60 -10.63
C GLN A 104 8.83 -1.63 -11.55
N LEU A 105 9.65 -0.78 -10.96
CA LEU A 105 10.57 0.02 -11.73
C LEU A 105 11.77 -0.84 -12.18
N GLY A 106 12.15 -0.73 -13.44
CA GLY A 106 13.34 -1.40 -13.98
C GLY A 106 13.84 -0.69 -15.24
N GLY A 107 14.72 -1.33 -15.99
CA GLY A 107 15.34 -0.73 -17.19
C GLY A 107 16.81 -0.42 -16.94
N SER A 108 17.41 0.37 -17.83
CA SER A 108 18.76 0.91 -17.61
C SER A 108 18.67 2.18 -16.76
N ALA A 109 19.77 2.56 -16.12
CA ALA A 109 19.85 3.80 -15.34
C ALA A 109 19.45 5.04 -16.17
N ASP A 110 19.82 5.08 -17.46
CA ASP A 110 19.48 6.20 -18.36
C ASP A 110 18.07 6.10 -18.97
N ALA A 111 17.37 4.97 -18.78
CA ALA A 111 16.04 4.75 -19.33
C ALA A 111 15.16 3.89 -18.41
N PRO A 112 14.88 4.37 -17.17
CA PRO A 112 13.97 3.71 -16.25
C PRO A 112 12.56 3.64 -16.83
N LYS A 113 11.88 2.53 -16.57
CA LYS A 113 10.52 2.25 -17.04
C LYS A 113 9.79 1.32 -16.08
N TRP A 114 8.48 1.45 -16.03
CA TRP A 114 7.63 0.50 -15.32
C TRP A 114 7.54 -0.81 -16.10
N GLN A 115 7.72 -1.93 -15.41
CA GLN A 115 7.70 -3.27 -15.97
C GLN A 115 6.73 -4.15 -15.21
N ALA A 116 5.99 -4.99 -15.93
CA ALA A 116 5.14 -5.99 -15.31
C ALA A 116 6.00 -7.06 -14.64
N VAL A 117 5.60 -7.47 -13.44
CA VAL A 117 6.17 -8.61 -12.73
C VAL A 117 5.34 -9.84 -13.07
N ALA A 118 6.01 -10.87 -13.60
CA ALA A 118 5.41 -12.16 -13.85
C ALA A 118 6.00 -13.21 -12.91
N ASP A 119 5.13 -14.03 -12.32
CA ASP A 119 5.48 -15.17 -11.50
C ASP A 119 4.63 -16.40 -11.84
N GLU A 120 4.80 -17.47 -11.05
CA GLU A 120 4.09 -18.76 -11.21
C GLU A 120 2.56 -18.65 -11.13
N ARG A 121 2.01 -17.55 -10.61
CA ARG A 121 0.57 -17.33 -10.42
C ARG A 121 -0.03 -16.39 -11.46
N SER A 122 0.78 -15.88 -12.37
CA SER A 122 0.38 -14.97 -13.45
C SER A 122 0.60 -15.57 -14.83
N ASP A 123 -0.02 -14.98 -15.85
CA ASP A 123 0.34 -15.27 -17.24
C ASP A 123 1.72 -14.69 -17.63
N ALA A 124 2.15 -14.91 -18.87
CA ALA A 124 3.43 -14.41 -19.39
C ALA A 124 3.55 -12.87 -19.40
N ALA A 125 2.43 -12.13 -19.28
CA ALA A 125 2.39 -10.68 -19.21
C ALA A 125 2.16 -10.15 -17.78
N GLY A 126 2.18 -11.03 -16.77
CA GLY A 126 2.00 -10.72 -15.37
C GLY A 126 0.54 -10.62 -14.91
N TRP A 127 -0.43 -10.89 -15.78
CA TRP A 127 -1.84 -10.73 -15.43
C TRP A 127 -2.35 -11.86 -14.54
N ARG A 128 -3.19 -11.47 -13.58
CA ARG A 128 -3.88 -12.32 -12.60
C ARG A 128 -5.36 -11.96 -12.56
N PRO A 129 -6.27 -12.91 -12.31
CA PRO A 129 -7.69 -12.60 -12.12
C PRO A 129 -7.91 -11.62 -10.97
N LEU A 130 -8.75 -10.59 -11.18
CA LEU A 130 -9.11 -9.62 -10.14
C LEU A 130 -9.73 -10.28 -8.92
N ALA A 131 -10.41 -11.42 -9.12
CA ALA A 131 -10.94 -12.24 -8.05
C ALA A 131 -9.89 -12.52 -6.97
N ASN A 132 -8.60 -12.65 -7.29
CA ASN A 132 -7.54 -12.95 -6.31
C ASN A 132 -7.26 -11.81 -5.32
N LEU A 133 -7.72 -10.59 -5.60
CA LEU A 133 -7.55 -9.44 -4.68
C LEU A 133 -8.56 -9.42 -3.53
N HIS A 134 -9.54 -10.33 -3.49
CA HIS A 134 -10.50 -10.41 -2.38
C HIS A 134 -9.83 -10.63 -1.00
N MET A 135 -8.61 -11.18 -1.00
CA MET A 135 -7.81 -11.37 0.22
C MET A 135 -7.28 -10.04 0.78
N MET A 136 -7.19 -9.00 -0.05
CA MET A 136 -6.80 -7.65 0.32
C MET A 136 -8.08 -6.89 0.67
N ARG A 137 -8.31 -6.66 1.97
CA ARG A 137 -9.58 -6.11 2.47
C ARG A 137 -9.65 -4.60 2.26
N PHE A 138 -9.96 -4.16 1.04
CA PHE A 138 -10.01 -2.75 0.66
C PHE A 138 -11.16 -1.97 1.34
N ALA A 139 -10.84 -0.75 1.77
CA ALA A 139 -11.77 0.24 2.30
C ALA A 139 -11.45 1.62 1.68
N PRO A 140 -12.31 2.17 0.79
CA PRO A 140 -13.55 1.58 0.27
C PRO A 140 -13.32 0.32 -0.59
N PRO A 141 -14.34 -0.54 -0.83
CA PRO A 141 -14.22 -1.66 -1.74
C PRO A 141 -13.75 -1.20 -3.13
N LEU A 142 -12.77 -1.93 -3.68
CA LEU A 142 -12.06 -1.52 -4.89
C LEU A 142 -12.99 -1.31 -6.11
N GLN A 143 -14.07 -2.10 -6.20
CA GLN A 143 -15.06 -2.00 -7.27
C GLN A 143 -15.80 -0.65 -7.28
N GLN A 144 -15.86 0.06 -6.15
CA GLN A 144 -16.52 1.36 -6.06
C GLN A 144 -15.64 2.50 -6.57
N VAL A 145 -14.33 2.30 -6.64
CA VAL A 145 -13.34 3.34 -6.97
C VAL A 145 -12.68 3.14 -8.32
N LEU A 146 -12.66 1.90 -8.84
CA LEU A 146 -12.19 1.63 -10.20
C LEU A 146 -13.19 2.14 -11.24
N LYS A 147 -12.67 2.78 -12.29
CA LYS A 147 -13.46 3.29 -13.41
C LYS A 147 -13.25 2.42 -14.64
N ASP A 148 -14.35 1.96 -15.24
CA ASP A 148 -14.33 1.17 -16.46
C ASP A 148 -13.74 1.95 -17.65
N GLY A 149 -13.13 1.21 -18.59
CA GLY A 149 -12.61 1.77 -19.84
C GLY A 149 -11.38 2.67 -19.68
N LYS A 150 -10.85 2.84 -18.47
CA LYS A 150 -9.60 3.58 -18.19
C LYS A 150 -8.57 2.66 -17.57
N ARG A 151 -7.29 2.92 -17.85
CA ARG A 151 -6.21 2.32 -17.06
C ARG A 151 -6.25 2.94 -15.67
N ASN A 152 -6.28 2.09 -14.67
CA ASN A 152 -6.20 2.50 -13.27
C ASN A 152 -4.94 1.86 -12.69
N TYR A 153 -4.18 2.66 -11.95
CA TYR A 153 -3.01 2.20 -11.21
C TYR A 153 -3.26 2.45 -9.74
N LEU A 154 -2.95 1.45 -8.91
CA LEU A 154 -2.96 1.57 -7.46
C LEU A 154 -1.53 1.50 -6.97
N ALA A 155 -1.08 2.59 -6.35
CA ALA A 155 0.16 2.61 -5.58
C ALA A 155 -0.17 2.39 -4.11
N TYR A 156 0.68 1.67 -3.39
CA TYR A 156 0.47 1.39 -1.98
C TYR A 156 1.78 1.27 -1.19
N ALA A 157 1.68 1.61 0.09
CA ALA A 157 2.75 1.51 1.07
C ALA A 157 2.17 1.10 2.43
N PRO A 158 2.97 0.53 3.35
CA PRO A 158 2.53 0.26 4.71
C PRO A 158 1.98 1.53 5.36
N ALA A 159 0.79 1.45 5.95
CA ALA A 159 0.17 2.58 6.65
C ALA A 159 0.93 2.94 7.94
N GLU A 160 1.53 1.93 8.56
CA GLU A 160 2.41 2.05 9.73
C GLU A 160 3.79 1.50 9.33
N PRO A 161 4.71 2.37 8.89
CA PRO A 161 6.05 1.96 8.50
C PRO A 161 6.84 1.49 9.73
N ARG A 162 7.53 0.36 9.61
CA ARG A 162 8.34 -0.26 10.67
C ARG A 162 9.84 -0.15 10.42
N THR A 163 10.22 0.26 9.21
CA THR A 163 11.62 0.42 8.78
C THR A 163 11.76 1.75 8.04
N SER A 164 12.99 2.25 7.90
CA SER A 164 13.26 3.46 7.11
C SER A 164 12.82 3.30 5.65
N ILE A 165 13.00 2.11 5.07
CA ILE A 165 12.58 1.81 3.69
C ILE A 165 11.05 1.93 3.56
N GLU A 166 10.29 1.38 4.52
CA GLU A 166 8.83 1.49 4.49
C GLU A 166 8.36 2.94 4.71
N GLN A 167 9.10 3.71 5.51
CA GLN A 167 8.82 5.14 5.70
C GLN A 167 9.06 5.92 4.40
N GLU A 168 10.15 5.65 3.69
CA GLU A 168 10.44 6.24 2.38
C GLU A 168 9.36 5.88 1.35
N GLN A 169 8.90 4.63 1.33
CA GLN A 169 7.80 4.20 0.46
C GLN A 169 6.49 4.95 0.74
N LEU A 170 6.18 5.20 2.02
CA LEU A 170 4.98 5.96 2.39
C LEU A 170 5.11 7.43 1.98
N VAL A 171 6.29 8.03 2.14
CA VAL A 171 6.56 9.40 1.68
C VAL A 171 6.44 9.48 0.16
N ALA A 172 7.05 8.56 -0.59
CA ALA A 172 6.96 8.49 -2.05
C ALA A 172 5.51 8.30 -2.54
N LEU A 173 4.73 7.45 -1.86
CA LEU A 173 3.31 7.27 -2.16
C LEU A 173 2.56 8.61 -2.10
N ILE A 174 2.77 9.39 -1.03
CA ILE A 174 2.10 10.67 -0.82
C ILE A 174 2.58 11.71 -1.82
N ALA A 175 3.89 11.79 -2.07
CA ALA A 175 4.50 12.78 -2.96
C ALA A 175 4.14 12.54 -4.43
N ASP A 176 4.30 11.31 -4.92
CA ASP A 176 4.26 11.02 -6.36
C ASP A 176 2.87 10.58 -6.85
N PHE A 177 2.08 9.93 -5.99
CA PHE A 177 0.74 9.44 -6.32
C PHE A 177 -0.39 10.23 -5.65
N GLY A 178 -0.03 11.23 -4.83
CA GLY A 178 -0.97 12.09 -4.10
C GLY A 178 -1.52 11.44 -2.83
N GLY A 179 -2.39 12.19 -2.14
CA GLY A 179 -3.01 11.75 -0.89
C GLY A 179 -3.78 10.43 -1.05
N GLY A 180 -3.63 9.53 -0.08
CA GLY A 180 -4.25 8.20 -0.11
C GLY A 180 -5.77 8.24 -0.27
N VAL A 181 -6.28 7.40 -1.17
CA VAL A 181 -7.71 7.23 -1.48
C VAL A 181 -8.39 6.31 -0.45
N GLY A 182 -7.64 5.39 0.15
CA GLY A 182 -8.16 4.45 1.12
C GLY A 182 -7.09 3.60 1.76
N THR A 183 -7.53 2.50 2.39
CA THR A 183 -6.65 1.51 3.03
C THR A 183 -7.04 0.10 2.64
N PHE A 184 -6.13 -0.86 2.81
CA PHE A 184 -6.48 -2.28 2.79
C PHE A 184 -5.64 -3.05 3.81
N GLN A 185 -6.14 -4.23 4.20
CA GLN A 185 -5.37 -5.16 5.02
C GLN A 185 -4.86 -6.33 4.18
N TRP A 186 -3.59 -6.69 4.35
CA TRP A 186 -2.98 -7.87 3.75
C TRP A 186 -1.95 -8.46 4.72
N ASN A 187 -2.00 -9.78 4.96
CA ASN A 187 -1.14 -10.48 5.91
C ASN A 187 -1.06 -9.78 7.27
N GLU A 188 -2.23 -9.42 7.84
CA GLU A 188 -2.35 -8.72 9.14
C GLU A 188 -1.68 -7.34 9.21
N ARG A 189 -1.26 -6.78 8.07
CA ARG A 189 -0.72 -5.43 7.97
C ARG A 189 -1.70 -4.50 7.24
N ALA A 190 -1.79 -3.27 7.74
CA ALA A 190 -2.54 -2.21 7.09
C ALA A 190 -1.65 -1.46 6.08
N TYR A 191 -2.21 -1.18 4.92
CA TYR A 191 -1.57 -0.44 3.84
C TYR A 191 -2.45 0.75 3.47
N GLN A 192 -1.82 1.87 3.15
CA GLN A 192 -2.48 2.99 2.50
C GLN A 192 -2.30 2.86 1.00
N TYR A 193 -3.32 3.26 0.22
CA TYR A 193 -3.22 3.24 -1.23
C TYR A 193 -3.74 4.53 -1.87
N SER A 194 -3.21 4.86 -3.03
CA SER A 194 -3.70 5.91 -3.93
C SER A 194 -4.09 5.30 -5.28
N LEU A 195 -5.10 5.88 -5.93
CA LEU A 195 -5.55 5.49 -7.27
C LEU A 195 -5.30 6.62 -8.25
N VAL A 196 -4.53 6.31 -9.30
CA VAL A 196 -4.20 7.24 -10.38
C VAL A 196 -4.54 6.65 -11.74
N ASN A 197 -4.72 7.50 -12.75
CA ASN A 197 -4.97 7.06 -14.12
C ASN A 197 -3.71 7.09 -15.02
N ARG A 198 -2.58 7.52 -14.46
CA ARG A 198 -1.28 7.62 -15.12
C ARG A 198 -0.18 7.39 -14.09
N LEU A 199 0.86 6.66 -14.49
CA LEU A 199 2.05 6.47 -13.66
C LEU A 199 2.91 7.75 -13.66
N PRO A 200 3.49 8.14 -12.52
CA PRO A 200 4.41 9.26 -12.45
C PRO A 200 5.75 8.92 -13.13
N CYS A 201 6.45 9.97 -13.59
CA CYS A 201 7.84 10.00 -14.06
C CYS A 201 8.21 9.16 -15.29
N PHE A 202 7.89 7.87 -15.29
CA PHE A 202 8.43 6.90 -16.22
C PHE A 202 7.34 6.30 -17.12
N PRO A 203 7.69 5.89 -18.35
CA PRO A 203 6.73 5.24 -19.23
C PRO A 203 6.22 3.93 -18.62
N GLY A 204 4.93 3.68 -18.81
CA GLY A 204 4.28 2.42 -18.44
C GLY A 204 4.71 1.23 -19.32
N PRO A 205 4.33 0.00 -18.96
CA PRO A 205 4.59 -1.16 -19.80
C PRO A 205 3.96 -0.98 -21.18
N VAL A 206 4.75 -1.19 -22.23
CA VAL A 206 4.28 -1.15 -23.61
C VAL A 206 3.37 -2.35 -23.82
N VAL A 207 2.09 -2.11 -24.08
CA VAL A 207 1.20 -3.15 -24.58
C VAL A 207 1.60 -3.37 -26.02
N VAL A 208 2.31 -4.47 -26.28
CA VAL A 208 2.57 -4.91 -27.66
C VAL A 208 1.23 -5.37 -28.21
N VAL A 209 0.45 -4.43 -28.75
CA VAL A 209 -0.78 -4.74 -29.49
C VAL A 209 -0.32 -5.58 -30.68
N GLY A 210 -0.77 -6.83 -30.69
CA GLY A 210 -0.27 -7.89 -31.55
C GLY A 210 0.06 -7.41 -32.96
N GLN A 211 1.34 -7.55 -33.28
CA GLN A 211 1.83 -7.84 -34.61
C GLN A 211 1.05 -9.06 -35.10
N THR A 212 -0.04 -8.83 -35.82
CA THR A 212 -0.76 -9.88 -36.54
C THR A 212 0.24 -10.52 -37.48
N ARG A 213 0.68 -11.73 -37.15
CA ARG A 213 1.35 -12.62 -38.11
C ARG A 213 0.39 -12.77 -39.29
N GLY A 214 0.69 -12.09 -40.38
CA GLY A 214 0.19 -12.44 -41.70
C GLY A 214 0.77 -13.77 -42.17
#